data_AF-A0A221MEB2-F1
#
_entry.id   AF-A0A221MEB2-F1
#
_cell.length_a   1.000
_cell.length_b   1.000
_cell.length_c   1.000
_cell.angle_alpha   90.00
_cell.angle_beta   90.00
_cell.angle_gamma   90.00
#
_symmetry.space_group_name_H-M   'P 1'
#
loop_
_entity.id
_entity.type
_entity.pdbx_description
1 polymer ?
#
loop_
_entity_poly.entity_id
_entity_poly.type
_entity_poly.pdbx_seq_one_letter_code
_entity_poly.pdbx_strand_id
1 'polypeptide(L)'
;MKKKILVNAYFSQNLGDDLFLKVLFDRYPNVDWYLLTSNTKYNGIFKKYKNVSILKSMSVNFFGIRKIDAFHKINKLLLKYKKYDALLNIGGSIFMEGIGWEEALIKRRVLPDEFNRLKKKSFIIGANFGPF
;
A
#
# COMPACT_ATOMS: atom_id res chain seq x y z
N MET A 1 -1.47 -22.93 2.45
CA MET A 1 -1.84 -21.76 1.62
C MET A 1 -0.78 -20.68 1.74
N LYS A 2 -0.32 -20.08 0.64
CA LYS A 2 0.58 -18.91 0.68
C LYS A 2 -0.12 -17.71 1.30
N LYS A 3 0.62 -16.88 2.04
CA LYS A 3 0.10 -15.62 2.60
C LYS A 3 0.04 -14.57 1.52
N LYS A 4 -1.04 -13.80 1.48
CA LYS A 4 -1.29 -12.70 0.53
C LYS A 4 -1.10 -11.38 1.24
N ILE A 5 -0.07 -10.62 0.88
CA ILE A 5 0.27 -9.37 1.56
C ILE A 5 0.06 -8.20 0.61
N LEU A 6 -0.73 -7.22 1.05
CA LEU A 6 -0.87 -5.95 0.35
C LEU A 6 0.29 -5.05 0.74
N VAL A 7 0.99 -4.50 -0.24
CA VAL A 7 2.14 -3.60 -0.03
C VAL A 7 1.77 -2.20 -0.47
N ASN A 8 1.94 -1.25 0.45
CA ASN A 8 1.86 0.18 0.21
C ASN A 8 3.28 0.76 0.40
N ALA A 9 3.84 1.36 -0.64
CA ALA A 9 5.22 1.85 -0.65
C ALA A 9 5.32 3.08 -1.56
N TYR A 10 6.48 3.75 -1.53
CA TYR A 10 6.76 4.85 -2.45
C TYR A 10 7.31 4.31 -3.78
N PHE A 11 6.46 4.32 -4.82
CA PHE A 11 6.74 3.70 -6.12
C PHE A 11 7.25 4.70 -7.16
N SER A 12 8.39 5.34 -6.88
CA SER A 12 8.98 6.40 -7.74
C SER A 12 10.25 5.98 -8.50
N GLN A 13 10.55 4.68 -8.56
CA GLN A 13 11.74 4.13 -9.22
C GLN A 13 13.06 4.67 -8.63
N ASN A 14 13.09 4.93 -7.33
CA ASN A 14 14.34 5.27 -6.66
C ASN A 14 15.07 3.99 -6.25
N LEU A 15 16.40 4.03 -6.27
CA LEU A 15 17.23 2.85 -6.03
C LEU A 15 17.01 2.25 -4.63
N GLY A 16 16.82 3.09 -3.62
CA GLY A 16 16.67 2.66 -2.23
C GLY A 16 15.43 1.80 -2.01
N ASP A 17 14.25 2.33 -2.34
CA ASP A 17 12.97 1.67 -2.13
C ASP A 17 12.82 0.44 -3.05
N ASP A 18 13.31 0.53 -4.29
CA ASP A 18 13.27 -0.59 -5.23
C ASP A 18 14.16 -1.75 -4.77
N LEU A 19 15.33 -1.46 -4.21
CA LEU A 19 16.20 -2.47 -3.60
C LEU A 19 15.54 -3.08 -2.36
N PHE A 20 14.84 -2.28 -1.57
CA PHE A 20 14.10 -2.76 -0.41
C PHE A 20 13.02 -3.77 -0.80
N LEU A 21 12.22 -3.45 -1.81
CA LEU A 21 11.22 -4.36 -2.39
C LEU A 21 11.87 -5.64 -2.92
N LYS A 22 13.00 -5.53 -3.63
CA LYS A 22 13.74 -6.68 -4.13
C LYS A 22 14.17 -7.63 -3.00
N VAL A 23 14.78 -7.10 -1.94
CA VAL A 23 15.20 -7.88 -0.77
C VAL A 23 14.02 -8.57 -0.12
N LEU A 24 12.88 -7.88 0.00
CA LEU A 24 11.65 -8.45 0.56
C LEU A 24 11.16 -9.65 -0.26
N PHE A 25 11.12 -9.52 -1.60
CA PHE A 25 10.64 -10.59 -2.47
C PHE A 25 11.59 -11.80 -2.50
N ASP A 26 12.91 -11.54 -2.49
CA ASP A 26 13.94 -12.58 -2.43
C ASP A 26 13.90 -13.34 -1.09
N ARG A 27 13.71 -12.64 0.03
CA ARG A 27 13.69 -13.23 1.37
C ARG A 27 12.47 -14.11 1.63
N TYR A 28 11.34 -13.81 0.99
CA TYR A 28 10.06 -14.47 1.24
C TYR A 28 9.39 -14.95 -0.06
N PRO A 29 9.93 -15.99 -0.72
CA PRO A 29 9.40 -16.51 -2.00
C PRO A 29 8.03 -17.22 -1.85
N ASN A 30 7.65 -17.57 -0.61
CA ASN A 30 6.39 -18.25 -0.30
C ASN A 30 5.24 -17.30 0.08
N VAL A 31 5.44 -15.99 -0.11
CA VAL A 31 4.43 -14.95 0.10
C VAL A 31 4.02 -14.38 -1.25
N ASP A 32 2.71 -14.20 -1.46
CA ASP A 32 2.17 -13.50 -2.62
C ASP A 32 2.04 -12.01 -2.31
N TRP A 33 2.83 -11.20 -3.00
CA TRP A 33 2.97 -9.76 -2.82
C TRP A 33 2.08 -9.01 -3.81
N TYR A 34 1.28 -8.08 -3.29
CA TYR A 34 0.40 -7.25 -4.10
C TYR A 34 0.75 -5.78 -3.94
N LEU A 35 1.35 -5.17 -4.96
CA LEU A 35 1.86 -3.80 -4.90
C LEU A 35 0.76 -2.82 -5.31
N LEU A 36 0.39 -1.92 -4.40
CA LEU A 36 -0.62 -0.90 -4.66
C LEU A 36 0.02 0.32 -5.34
N THR A 37 0.06 0.31 -6.68
CA THR A 37 0.63 1.42 -7.45
C THR A 37 -0.05 1.63 -8.80
N SER A 38 -0.12 2.88 -9.25
CA SER A 38 -0.51 3.23 -10.62
C SER A 38 0.68 3.16 -11.59
N ASN A 39 1.92 3.08 -11.09
CA ASN A 39 3.13 3.06 -11.90
C ASN A 39 3.32 1.68 -12.55
N THR A 40 2.94 1.57 -13.83
CA THR A 40 2.95 0.32 -14.59
C THR A 40 4.35 -0.19 -14.92
N LYS A 41 5.41 0.65 -14.80
CA LYS A 41 6.79 0.24 -15.06
C LYS A 41 7.24 -0.88 -14.12
N TYR A 42 6.68 -0.93 -12.92
CA TYR A 42 6.96 -2.00 -11.95
C TYR A 42 6.53 -3.40 -12.41
N ASN A 43 5.61 -3.51 -13.38
CA ASN A 43 5.33 -4.79 -14.04
C ASN A 43 6.56 -5.34 -14.77
N GLY A 44 7.36 -4.45 -15.39
CA GLY A 44 8.60 -4.82 -16.05
C GLY A 44 9.72 -5.08 -15.05
N ILE A 45 9.93 -4.16 -14.10
CA ILE A 45 11.00 -4.22 -13.09
C ILE A 45 10.93 -5.53 -12.29
N PHE A 46 9.74 -5.92 -11.86
CA PHE A 46 9.54 -7.13 -11.04
C PHE A 46 8.96 -8.32 -11.82
N LYS A 47 8.99 -8.31 -13.16
CA LYS A 47 8.44 -9.39 -14.01
C LYS A 47 8.96 -10.79 -13.65
N LYS A 48 10.21 -10.88 -13.20
CA LYS A 48 10.85 -12.14 -12.83
C LYS A 48 10.24 -12.79 -11.57
N TYR A 49 9.57 -12.02 -10.73
CA TYR A 49 8.97 -12.50 -9.49
C TYR A 49 7.55 -13.01 -9.73
N LYS A 50 7.39 -14.34 -9.80
CA LYS A 50 6.09 -15.00 -10.01
C LYS A 50 5.08 -14.74 -8.88
N ASN A 51 5.58 -14.40 -7.70
CA ASN A 51 4.80 -14.12 -6.50
C ASN A 51 4.55 -12.61 -6.29
N VAL A 52 4.80 -11.76 -7.29
CA VAL A 52 4.55 -10.31 -7.21
C VAL A 52 3.50 -9.93 -8.24
N SER A 53 2.49 -9.17 -7.81
CA SER A 53 1.40 -8.69 -8.66
C SER A 53 1.19 -7.19 -8.45
N ILE A 54 1.15 -6.42 -9.54
CA ILE A 54 0.85 -4.99 -9.46
C ILE A 54 -0.66 -4.80 -9.49
N LEU A 55 -1.20 -4.20 -8.43
CA LEU A 55 -2.58 -3.75 -8.38
C LEU A 55 -2.64 -2.31 -8.88
N LYS A 56 -3.24 -2.12 -10.05
CA LYS A 56 -3.57 -0.77 -10.52
C LYS A 56 -4.50 -0.13 -9.50
N SER A 57 -3.97 0.80 -8.72
CA SER A 57 -4.80 1.68 -7.91
C SER A 57 -5.45 2.65 -8.88
N MET A 58 -6.75 2.47 -9.16
CA MET A 58 -7.54 3.60 -9.64
C MET A 58 -7.47 4.64 -8.53
N SER A 59 -6.71 5.72 -8.76
CA SER A 59 -6.86 6.95 -8.00
C SER A 59 -8.35 7.24 -7.98
N VAL A 60 -8.97 7.13 -6.81
CA VAL A 60 -10.36 7.51 -6.67
C VAL A 60 -10.33 9.03 -6.75
N ASN A 61 -10.55 9.59 -7.94
CA ASN A 61 -10.76 11.02 -8.12
C ASN A 61 -11.87 11.44 -7.14
N PHE A 62 -11.50 12.15 -6.08
CA PHE A 62 -12.43 12.75 -5.14
C PHE A 62 -12.93 14.09 -5.69
N PHE A 63 -13.46 14.07 -6.91
CA PHE A 63 -14.14 15.21 -7.49
C PHE A 63 -15.58 14.82 -7.84
N GLY A 64 -16.51 15.30 -7.03
CA GLY A 64 -17.96 15.32 -7.29
C GLY A 64 -18.71 14.09 -6.82
N ILE A 65 -19.15 14.05 -5.56
CA ILE A 65 -20.16 13.07 -5.12
C ILE A 65 -21.50 13.78 -4.91
N ARG A 66 -22.41 13.58 -5.88
CA ARG A 66 -23.85 13.48 -5.59
C ARG A 66 -24.04 12.20 -4.75
N LYS A 67 -24.60 12.33 -3.55
CA LYS A 67 -25.00 11.28 -2.58
C LYS A 67 -24.70 9.83 -3.02
N ILE A 68 -23.55 9.28 -2.60
CA ILE A 68 -23.31 7.84 -2.66
C ILE A 68 -23.33 7.33 -1.23
N ASP A 69 -24.17 6.32 -0.99
CA ASP A 69 -24.36 5.65 0.29
C ASP A 69 -23.03 5.16 0.88
N ALA A 70 -22.61 5.79 1.97
CA ALA A 70 -21.32 5.57 2.61
C ALA A 70 -21.15 4.10 3.03
N PHE A 71 -22.23 3.43 3.44
CA PHE A 71 -22.20 2.03 3.87
C PHE A 71 -21.83 1.08 2.73
N HIS A 72 -22.37 1.32 1.53
CA HIS A 72 -22.09 0.49 0.36
C HIS A 72 -20.65 0.66 -0.12
N LYS A 73 -20.11 1.88 -0.04
CA LYS A 73 -18.72 2.21 -0.40
C LYS A 73 -17.71 1.59 0.58
N ILE A 74 -18.01 1.67 1.88
CA ILE A 74 -17.24 1.03 2.95
C ILE A 74 -17.22 -0.49 2.76
N ASN A 75 -18.37 -1.11 2.49
CA ASN A 75 -18.44 -2.55 2.22
C ASN A 75 -17.66 -2.97 0.97
N LYS A 76 -17.73 -2.20 -0.12
CA LYS A 76 -16.97 -2.49 -1.34
C LYS A 76 -15.45 -2.42 -1.12
N LEU A 77 -14.99 -1.44 -0.35
CA LEU A 77 -13.59 -1.33 0.07
C LEU A 77 -13.19 -2.50 0.99
N LEU A 78 -14.03 -2.85 1.98
CA LEU A 78 -13.79 -3.99 2.85
C LEU A 78 -13.65 -5.30 2.08
N LEU A 79 -14.62 -5.59 1.21
CA LEU A 79 -14.62 -6.80 0.38
C LEU A 79 -13.36 -6.86 -0.51
N LYS A 80 -12.89 -5.71 -1.00
CA LYS A 80 -11.64 -5.61 -1.78
C LYS A 80 -10.41 -6.04 -0.95
N TYR A 81 -10.36 -5.72 0.33
CA TYR A 81 -9.21 -6.04 1.22
C TYR A 81 -9.37 -7.34 2.01
N LYS A 82 -10.56 -7.95 2.04
CA LYS A 82 -10.81 -9.24 2.70
C LYS A 82 -9.94 -10.39 2.18
N LYS A 83 -9.47 -10.33 0.94
CA LYS A 83 -8.60 -11.38 0.36
C LYS A 83 -7.12 -11.35 0.80
N TYR A 84 -6.65 -10.28 1.45
CA TYR A 84 -5.25 -10.17 1.90
C TYR A 84 -5.12 -10.54 3.37
N ASP A 85 -4.08 -11.26 3.76
CA ASP A 85 -3.85 -11.65 5.16
C ASP A 85 -3.36 -10.48 6.03
N ALA A 86 -2.56 -9.57 5.46
CA ALA A 86 -2.02 -8.40 6.15
C ALA A 86 -1.67 -7.26 5.20
N LEU A 87 -1.47 -6.07 5.79
CA LEU A 87 -0.93 -4.88 5.13
C LEU A 87 0.53 -4.70 5.54
N LEU A 88 1.38 -4.37 4.56
CA LEU A 88 2.75 -3.92 4.77
C LEU A 88 2.90 -2.50 4.20
N ASN A 89 3.19 -1.54 5.06
CA ASN A 89 3.64 -0.21 4.66
C ASN A 89 5.16 -0.18 4.67
N ILE A 90 5.77 0.07 3.51
CA ILE A 90 7.20 0.37 3.40
C ILE A 90 7.30 1.88 3.36
N GLY A 91 7.93 2.45 4.39
CA GLY A 91 8.13 3.88 4.48
C GLY A 91 9.50 4.30 3.94
N GLY A 92 10.09 5.27 4.63
CA GLY A 92 11.23 6.10 4.27
C GLY A 92 11.09 7.40 5.06
N SER A 93 11.45 8.56 4.50
CA SER A 93 11.06 9.88 5.01
C SER A 93 9.57 10.17 4.77
N ILE A 94 8.70 9.29 5.25
CA ILE A 94 7.26 9.42 5.02
C ILE A 94 6.65 10.43 6.01
N PHE A 95 7.11 10.54 7.26
CA PHE A 95 6.52 11.49 8.22
C PHE A 95 7.26 12.83 8.26
N MET A 96 7.32 13.51 7.10
CA MET A 96 7.82 14.89 7.00
C MET A 96 6.74 15.90 7.38
N GLU A 97 7.06 16.88 8.23
CA GLU A 97 6.15 17.94 8.71
C GLU A 97 6.07 19.14 7.75
N GLY A 98 6.09 18.88 6.44
CA GLY A 98 5.93 19.92 5.43
C GLY A 98 4.48 20.44 5.32
N ILE A 99 4.27 21.44 4.47
CA ILE A 99 2.92 21.95 4.16
C ILE A 99 2.03 20.76 3.71
N GLY A 100 0.91 20.57 4.40
CA GLY A 100 -0.06 19.51 4.12
C GLY A 100 0.25 18.15 4.76
N TRP A 101 1.10 18.11 5.80
CA TRP A 101 1.45 16.87 6.50
C TRP A 101 0.24 16.23 7.19
N GLU A 102 -0.72 17.02 7.67
CA GLU A 102 -1.95 16.52 8.30
C GLU A 102 -2.79 15.71 7.29
N GLU A 103 -3.00 16.24 6.08
CA GLU A 103 -3.71 15.55 5.02
C GLU A 103 -2.96 14.30 4.57
N ALA A 104 -1.62 14.37 4.51
CA ALA A 104 -0.79 13.21 4.21
C ALA A 104 -0.94 12.12 5.30
N LEU A 105 -1.00 12.51 6.57
CA LEU A 105 -1.21 11.60 7.69
C LEU A 105 -2.61 10.96 7.63
N ILE A 106 -3.66 11.74 7.38
CA ILE A 106 -5.04 11.25 7.21
C ILE A 106 -5.08 10.22 6.07
N LYS A 107 -4.50 10.54 4.91
CA LYS A 107 -4.46 9.62 3.76
C LYS A 107 -3.71 8.33 4.07
N ARG A 108 -2.62 8.40 4.84
CA ARG A 108 -1.84 7.20 5.24
C ARG A 108 -2.58 6.30 6.21
N ARG A 109 -3.43 6.86 7.07
CA ARG A 109 -4.24 6.08 8.02
C ARG A 109 -5.34 5.24 7.38
N VAL A 110 -5.79 5.59 6.17
CA VAL A 110 -6.89 4.89 5.48
C VAL A 110 -6.66 3.38 5.40
N LEU A 111 -5.52 2.91 4.89
CA LEU A 111 -5.29 1.46 4.75
C LEU A 111 -5.09 0.75 6.09
N PRO A 112 -4.27 1.25 7.04
CA PRO A 112 -4.17 0.68 8.38
C PRO A 112 -5.53 0.57 9.09
N ASP A 113 -6.36 1.62 9.05
CA ASP A 113 -7.67 1.63 9.71
C ASP A 113 -8.62 0.59 9.09
N GLU A 114 -8.60 0.43 7.77
CA GLU A 114 -9.36 -0.60 7.05
C GLU A 114 -8.93 -2.02 7.43
N PHE A 115 -7.63 -2.28 7.55
CA PHE A 115 -7.11 -3.58 7.98
C PHE A 115 -7.41 -3.86 9.46
N ASN A 116 -7.32 -2.84 10.32
CA ASN A 116 -7.68 -2.94 11.74
C ASN A 116 -9.18 -3.27 11.91
N ARG A 117 -10.07 -2.62 11.15
CA ARG A 117 -11.51 -2.94 11.15
C ARG A 117 -11.79 -4.39 10.75
N LEU A 118 -10.98 -4.95 9.84
CA LEU A 118 -11.05 -6.35 9.43
C LEU A 118 -10.37 -7.32 10.43
N LYS A 119 -9.85 -6.84 11.56
CA LYS A 119 -9.06 -7.61 12.54
C LYS A 119 -7.83 -8.27 11.91
N LYS A 120 -7.17 -7.57 10.98
CA LYS A 120 -5.98 -8.04 10.26
C LYS A 120 -4.74 -7.28 10.68
N LYS A 121 -3.59 -7.94 10.53
CA LYS A 121 -2.30 -7.36 10.88
C LYS A 121 -1.92 -6.26 9.90
N SER A 122 -1.32 -5.19 10.42
CA SER A 122 -0.71 -4.11 9.66
C SER A 122 0.71 -3.91 10.18
N PHE A 123 1.68 -3.87 9.27
CA PHE A 123 3.10 -3.70 9.58
C PHE A 123 3.62 -2.42 8.92
N ILE A 124 4.61 -1.80 9.56
CA ILE A 124 5.37 -0.68 9.01
C ILE A 124 6.85 -1.09 9.04
N ILE A 125 7.56 -0.94 7.93
CA ILE A 125 9.02 -1.18 7.89
C ILE A 125 9.70 0.02 7.25
N GLY A 126 10.74 0.52 7.92
CA GLY A 126 11.49 1.73 7.54
C GLY A 126 10.59 2.96 7.66
N ALA A 127 10.67 3.70 8.76
CA ALA A 127 9.90 4.93 8.92
C ALA A 127 10.77 5.98 9.61
N ASN A 128 10.90 7.12 8.96
CA ASN A 128 11.64 8.26 9.46
C ASN A 128 10.67 9.42 9.67
N PHE A 129 10.94 10.19 10.72
CA PHE A 129 10.27 11.44 11.07
C PHE A 129 11.24 12.60 10.79
N GLY A 130 10.75 13.69 10.19
CA GLY A 130 11.47 14.98 10.13
C GLY A 130 12.02 15.43 8.76
N PRO A 131 12.70 16.61 8.71
CA PRO A 131 12.98 17.48 9.86
C PRO A 131 11.80 18.37 10.25
N PHE A 132 11.86 18.88 11.48
CA PHE A 132 11.07 20.01 11.98
C PHE A 132 11.36 21.28 11.16
#